data_AF-A0A392SFI7-F1
#
_entry.id   AF-A0A392SFI7-F1
#
_cell.length_a   1.000
_cell.length_b   1.000
_cell.length_c   1.000
_cell.angle_alpha   90.00
_cell.angle_beta   90.00
_cell.angle_gamma   90.00
#
_symmetry.space_group_name_H-M   'P 1'
#
loop_
_entity.id
_entity.type
_entity.pdbx_description
1 polymer ?
#
loop_
_entity_poly.entity_id
_entity_poly.type
_entity_poly.pdbx_seq_one_letter_code
_entity_poly.pdbx_strand_id
1 'polypeptide(L)' 'MHAEIQLPSPFVPVRQYRFLRFCKQHAEGVWVVVDASIDFGRNGPNGNPYMSSKKLPSGCILQDMSNGFCK' A
#
# COMPACT_ATOMS: atom_id res chain seq x y z
N MET A 1 6.74 4.92 0.36
CA MET A 1 5.58 5.48 1.08
C MET A 1 5.54 4.95 2.51
N HIS A 2 5.01 5.74 3.45
CA HIS A 2 4.65 5.31 4.82
C HIS A 2 3.14 5.58 4.97
N ALA A 3 2.39 4.60 5.46
CA ALA A 3 0.93 4.70 5.56
C ALA A 3 0.42 4.05 6.84
N GLU A 4 -0.78 4.46 7.22
CA GLU A 4 -1.50 3.96 8.39
C GLU A 4 -2.86 3.42 7.94
N ILE A 5 -3.32 2.37 8.60
CA ILE A 5 -4.70 1.90 8.47
C ILE A 5 -5.37 1.90 9.83
N GLN A 6 -6.50 2.59 9.89
CA GLN A 6 -7.39 2.63 11.04
C GLN A 6 -8.70 1.94 10.66
N LEU A 7 -9.07 0.92 11.43
CA LEU A 7 -10.38 0.31 11.31
C LEU A 7 -11.35 1.04 12.24
N PRO A 8 -12.64 1.16 11.88
CA PRO A 8 -13.66 1.73 12.75
C PRO A 8 -14.06 0.75 13.86
N SER A 9 -13.08 0.23 14.60
CA SER A 9 -13.25 -0.70 15.72
C SER A 9 -12.27 -0.35 16.83
N PRO A 10 -12.74 -0.21 18.09
CA PRO A 10 -11.86 0.11 19.22
C PRO A 10 -10.92 -1.03 19.60
N PHE A 11 -11.16 -2.25 19.09
CA PHE A 11 -10.38 -3.44 19.41
C PHE A 11 -9.23 -3.70 18.43
N VAL A 12 -9.09 -2.88 17.38
CA VAL A 12 -7.97 -3.01 16.44
C VAL A 12 -7.13 -1.74 16.47
N PRO A 13 -5.88 -1.79 16.97
CA PRO A 13 -5.01 -0.62 16.98
C PRO A 13 -4.64 -0.19 15.55
N VAL A 14 -4.29 1.08 15.41
CA VAL A 14 -3.77 1.63 14.16
C VAL A 14 -2.51 0.87 13.74
N ARG A 15 -2.44 0.48 12.46
CA ARG A 15 -1.29 -0.26 11.91
C ARG A 15 -0.53 0.61 10.93
N GLN A 16 0.75 0.80 11.19
CA GLN A 16 1.67 1.48 10.28
C GLN A 16 2.42 0.48 9.40
N TYR A 17 2.62 0.83 8.13
CA TYR A 17 3.41 0.03 7.20
C TYR A 17 4.13 0.90 6.17
N ARG A 18 5.24 0.38 5.65
CA ARG A 18 6.04 1.00 4.58
C ARG A 18 5.97 0.13 3.34
N PHE A 19 5.86 0.78 2.18
CA PHE A 19 5.83 0.09 0.89
C PHE A 19 6.44 0.96 -0.21
N LEU A 20 6.87 0.30 -1.28
CA LEU A 20 7.15 0.93 -2.57
C LEU A 20 5.87 0.88 -3.41
N ARG A 21 5.59 1.97 -4.12
CA ARG A 21 4.54 2.03 -5.12
C ARG A 21 5.19 2.18 -6.49
N PHE A 22 4.83 1.30 -7.42
CA PHE A 22 5.20 1.40 -8.82
C PHE A 22 3.96 1.70 -9.65
N CYS A 23 4.04 2.73 -10.49
CA CYS A 23 2.97 3.11 -11.42
C CYS A 23 3.52 3.04 -12.84
N LYS A 24 2.82 2.35 -13.74
CA LYS A 24 3.20 2.27 -15.15
C LYS A 24 1.97 2.25 -16.04
N GLN A 25 2.01 3.00 -17.13
CA GLN A 25 1.06 2.85 -18.23
C GLN A 25 1.37 1.52 -18.94
N HIS A 26 0.50 0.54 -18.76
CA HIS A 26 0.67 -0.79 -19.33
C HIS A 26 0.23 -0.82 -20.80
N ALA A 27 -0.81 -0.06 -21.13
CA ALA A 27 -1.31 0.19 -22.47
C ALA A 27 -1.93 1.60 -22.54
N GLU A 28 -2.30 2.06 -23.74
CA GLU A 28 -3.05 3.31 -23.89
C GLU A 28 -4.32 3.29 -23.03
N GLY A 29 -4.54 4.33 -22.23
CA GLY A 29 -5.66 4.41 -21.29
C GLY A 29 -5.66 3.40 -20.12
N VAL A 30 -4.61 2.60 -19.93
CA VAL A 30 -4.54 1.60 -18.84
C VAL A 30 -3.28 1.77 -18.00
N TRP A 31 -3.47 2.01 -16.71
CA TRP A 31 -2.40 2.17 -15.73
C TRP A 31 -2.44 1.05 -14.70
N VAL A 32 -1.26 0.56 -14.34
CA VAL A 32 -1.11 -0.44 -13.28
C VAL A 32 -0.38 0.21 -12.12
N VAL A 33 -0.96 0.08 -10.93
CA VAL A 33 -0.38 0.54 -9.66
C VAL A 33 -0.14 -0.68 -8.79
N VAL A 34 1.11 -0.87 -8.34
CA VAL A 34 1.51 -1.99 -7.47
C VAL A 34 2.20 -1.45 -6.23
N ASP A 35 1.73 -1.91 -5.08
CA ASP A 35 2.29 -1.67 -3.76
C ASP A 35 2.94 -2.95 -3.22
N ALA A 36 4.23 -2.86 -2.88
CA ALA A 36 4.98 -3.95 -2.24
C ALA A 36 5.58 -3.47 -0.92
N SER A 37 5.28 -4.16 0.18
CA SER A 37 5.85 -3.82 1.48
C SER A 37 7.38 -3.99 1.49
N ILE A 38 8.02 -3.11 2.26
CA ILE A 38 9.47 -3.05 2.41
C ILE A 38 9.85 -3.22 3.87
N ASP A 39 10.75 -4.16 4.13
CA ASP A 39 11.28 -4.44 5.46
C ASP A 39 12.57 -3.63 5.67
N PHE A 40 12.45 -2.30 5.73
CA PHE A 40 13.62 -1.46 6.04
C PHE A 40 13.93 -1.53 7.55
N GLY A 41 14.92 -2.34 7.92
CA GLY A 41 15.74 -2.13 9.13
C GLY A 41 15.11 -2.48 10.48
N ARG A 42 14.24 -3.50 10.56
CA ARG A 42 13.54 -3.86 11.82
C ARG A 42 14.11 -5.03 12.61
N ASN A 43 15.23 -5.62 12.20
CA ASN A 43 15.98 -6.58 13.03
C ASN A 43 16.96 -5.89 14.00
N GLY A 44 16.84 -4.58 14.22
CA GLY A 44 17.56 -3.89 15.29
C GLY A 44 16.90 -4.17 16.65
N PRO A 45 17.67 -4.26 17.75
CA PRO A 45 17.21 -4.72 19.06
C PRO A 45 16.08 -3.88 19.70
N ASN A 46 15.78 -2.70 19.15
CA ASN A 46 14.79 -1.75 19.67
C ASN A 46 13.50 -1.67 18.82
N GLY A 47 13.34 -2.53 17.82
CA GLY A 47 12.16 -2.52 16.95
C GLY A 47 10.93 -3.06 17.66
N ASN A 48 9.91 -2.23 17.92
CA ASN A 48 8.63 -2.69 18.47
C ASN A 48 7.91 -3.60 17.44
N PRO A 49 7.77 -4.91 17.71
CA PRO A 49 7.15 -5.85 16.77
C PRO A 49 5.65 -5.57 16.58
N TYR A 50 5.00 -4.95 17.56
CA TYR A 50 3.56 -4.59 17.51
C TYR A 50 3.27 -3.35 16.63
N MET A 51 4.29 -2.56 16.32
CA MET A 51 4.19 -1.37 15.44
C MET A 51 4.56 -1.68 13.99
N SER A 52 4.82 -2.96 13.67
CA SER A 52 5.31 -3.40 12.37
C SER A 52 4.35 -4.33 11.66
N SER A 53 3.42 -3.77 10.91
CA SER A 53 2.60 -4.56 9.99
C SER A 53 3.26 -4.64 8.61
N LYS A 54 3.30 -5.85 8.05
CA LYS A 54 3.65 -6.07 6.65
C LYS A 54 2.35 -6.27 5.87
N LYS A 55 2.16 -5.48 4.82
CA LYS A 55 1.03 -5.65 3.91
C LYS A 55 1.45 -6.64 2.81
N LEU A 56 0.56 -7.54 2.43
CA LEU A 56 0.78 -8.36 1.25
C LEU A 56 0.87 -7.48 0.00
N PRO A 57 1.55 -7.93 -1.07
CA PRO A 57 1.52 -7.22 -2.35
C PRO A 57 0.08 -6.91 -2.75
N SER A 58 -0.15 -5.68 -3.17
CA SER A 58 -1.48 -5.17 -3.47
C SER A 58 -1.40 -4.14 -4.58
N GLY A 59 -2.52 -3.73 -5.14
CA GLY A 59 -2.52 -2.78 -6.23
C GLY A 59 -3.89 -2.63 -6.86
N CYS A 60 -3.95 -1.83 -7.92
CA CYS A 60 -5.11 -1.71 -8.77
C CYS A 60 -4.68 -1.51 -10.23
N ILE A 61 -5.61 -1.79 -11.12
CA ILE A 61 -5.53 -1.41 -12.52
C ILE A 61 -6.54 -0.27 -12.67
N LEU A 62 -6.11 0.83 -13.25
CA LEU A 62 -6.97 1.96 -13.60
C LEU A 62 -7.15 1.93 -15.11
N GLN A 63 -8.39 1.85 -15.55
CA GLN A 63 -8.78 1.90 -16.95
C GLN A 63 -9.59 3.16 -17.21
N ASP A 64 -9.10 4.01 -18.09
CA ASP A 64 -9.80 5.22 -18.52
C ASP A 64 -11.11 4.85 -19.22
N MET A 65 -12.17 5.56 -18.87
CA MET A 65 -13.49 5.46 -19.47
C MET A 65 -13.90 6.81 -20.08
N SER A 66 -14.96 6.80 -20.89
CA SER A 66 -15.56 8.04 -21.41
C SER A 66 -15.98 8.97 -20.27
N ASN A 67 -16.01 10.27 -20.54
CA ASN A 67 -16.47 11.32 -19.62
C ASN A 67 -15.56 11.53 -18.38
N GLY A 68 -14.28 11.16 -18.46
CA GLY A 68 -13.29 11.43 -17.41
C GLY A 68 -13.40 10.52 -16.19
N PHE A 69 -14.13 9.40 -16.31
CA PHE A 69 -14.19 8.36 -15.27
C PHE A 69 -13.09 7.32 -15.48
N CYS A 70 -12.79 6.55 -14.44
CA CYS A 70 -11.93 5.37 -14.52
C CYS A 70 -12.55 4.20 -13.75
N LYS A 71 -12.25 2.99 -14.19
CA LYS A 71 -12.58 1.73 -13.51
C LYS A 71 -11.32 1.12 -12.90
#